data_AF-A0A1Y2IB78-F1
#
_entry.id   AF-A0A1Y2IB78-F1
#
_cell.length_a   1.000
_cell.length_b   1.000
_cell.length_c   1.000
_cell.angle_alpha   90.00
_cell.angle_beta   90.00
_cell.angle_gamma   90.00
#
_symmetry.space_group_name_H-M   'P 1'
#
loop_
_entity.id
_entity.type
_entity.pdbx_description
1 polymer ?
#
loop_
_entity_poly.entity_id
_entity_poly.type
_entity_poly.pdbx_seq_one_letter_code
_entity_poly.pdbx_strand_id
1 'polypeptide(L)'
;MQQSRQPAHTRKVSRWNAFLSQELLKRNNELPEGSDRKRVSDNLTSEIAEKWRGMSEEEKNLATQDKVKELYEQRANRAYGRHNVPTREFNDMRASVDRVEAELRALHSRTRAEILLVVTRGTQSAYMQPRTFVTSDTVEDFLLSSTKCTALDYGIKMECFIIGGASNARSSAMNARARLLKLKAEVASLIDQKLQEASRRGAIPQMKYVNFHRITEDFGVVTEGWPLTKFCSPGDLSSRTELDILLNAWKTGVARFRCLNDDEWEAW
;
A
#
# COMPACT_ATOMS: atom_id res chain seq x y z
N MET A 1 38.21 -15.73 -15.04
CA MET A 1 36.84 -15.52 -14.50
C MET A 1 35.98 -14.93 -15.60
N GLN A 2 35.09 -15.74 -16.19
CA GLN A 2 34.19 -15.30 -17.25
C GLN A 2 33.04 -14.53 -16.61
N GLN A 3 32.97 -13.22 -16.84
CA GLN A 3 31.81 -12.42 -16.41
C GLN A 3 30.59 -12.95 -17.17
N SER A 4 29.59 -13.47 -16.45
CA SER A 4 28.27 -13.71 -17.00
C SER A 4 27.61 -12.37 -17.29
N ARG A 5 27.97 -11.76 -18.42
CA ARG A 5 27.24 -10.63 -19.00
C ARG A 5 25.89 -11.15 -19.47
N GLN A 6 24.90 -11.23 -18.58
CA GLN A 6 23.53 -11.18 -19.05
C GLN A 6 23.28 -9.77 -19.60
N PRO A 7 22.78 -9.66 -20.84
CA PRO A 7 22.47 -8.36 -21.38
C PRO A 7 21.29 -7.80 -20.60
N ALA A 8 21.51 -6.70 -19.87
CA ALA A 8 20.42 -5.85 -19.36
C ALA A 8 19.48 -5.36 -20.49
N HIS A 9 19.88 -5.56 -21.75
CA HIS A 9 19.14 -5.23 -22.93
C HIS A 9 18.45 -6.47 -23.51
N THR A 10 17.11 -6.48 -23.52
CA THR A 10 16.37 -7.48 -24.31
C THR A 10 16.77 -7.32 -25.78
N ARG A 11 17.13 -8.43 -26.44
CA ARG A 11 17.54 -8.40 -27.86
C ARG A 11 16.39 -7.86 -28.71
N LYS A 12 16.65 -6.89 -29.61
CA LYS A 12 15.63 -6.37 -30.54
C LYS A 12 14.92 -7.52 -31.28
N VAL A 13 13.62 -7.39 -31.49
CA VAL A 13 12.83 -8.36 -32.28
C VAL A 13 13.40 -8.40 -33.70
N SER A 14 13.68 -9.61 -34.20
CA SER A 14 14.11 -9.80 -35.59
C SER A 14 12.91 -9.64 -36.53
N ARG A 15 12.99 -8.67 -37.45
CA ARG A 15 11.96 -8.45 -38.48
C ARG A 15 11.79 -9.66 -39.40
N TRP A 16 12.90 -10.29 -39.77
CA TRP A 16 12.89 -11.55 -40.52
C TRP A 16 12.12 -12.65 -39.78
N ASN A 17 12.35 -12.83 -38.48
CA ASN A 17 11.62 -13.85 -37.71
C ASN A 17 10.12 -13.51 -37.58
N ALA A 18 9.79 -12.22 -37.48
CA ALA A 18 8.40 -11.75 -37.46
C ALA A 18 7.71 -12.07 -38.80
N PHE A 19 8.37 -11.75 -39.92
CA PHE A 19 7.87 -12.03 -41.27
C PHE A 19 7.72 -13.53 -41.54
N LEU A 20 8.75 -14.32 -41.22
CA LEU A 20 8.73 -15.78 -41.34
C LEU A 20 7.55 -16.38 -40.56
N SER A 21 7.30 -15.91 -39.33
CA SER A 21 6.17 -16.35 -38.53
C SER A 21 4.81 -15.96 -39.13
N GLN A 22 4.69 -14.77 -39.73
CA GLN A 22 3.45 -14.33 -40.39
C GLN A 22 3.15 -15.16 -41.64
N GLU A 23 4.15 -15.37 -42.50
CA GLU A 23 3.98 -16.14 -43.74
C GLU A 23 3.69 -17.63 -43.46
N LEU A 24 4.32 -18.19 -42.42
CA LEU A 24 3.98 -19.54 -41.95
C LEU A 24 2.56 -19.63 -41.41
N LEU A 25 2.10 -18.62 -40.68
CA LEU A 25 0.74 -18.59 -40.16
C LEU A 25 -0.28 -18.51 -41.31
N LYS A 26 -0.08 -17.62 -42.29
CA LYS A 26 -0.95 -17.49 -43.47
C LYS A 26 -1.07 -18.82 -44.21
N ARG A 27 0.07 -19.44 -44.54
CA ARG A 27 0.11 -20.72 -45.26
C ARG A 27 -0.48 -21.88 -44.47
N ASN A 28 -0.46 -21.83 -43.14
CA ASN A 28 -1.11 -22.82 -42.29
C ASN A 28 -2.62 -22.59 -42.14
N ASN A 29 -3.10 -21.35 -42.30
CA ASN A 29 -4.54 -21.04 -42.31
C ASN A 29 -5.20 -21.36 -43.66
N GLU A 30 -4.44 -21.37 -44.75
CA GLU A 30 -4.89 -21.76 -46.10
C GLU A 30 -5.01 -23.29 -46.28
N LEU A 31 -4.57 -24.07 -45.30
CA LEU A 31 -4.64 -25.53 -45.33
C LEU A 31 -6.07 -26.02 -44.98
N PRO A 32 -6.56 -27.09 -45.63
CA PRO A 32 -7.86 -27.68 -45.31
C PRO A 32 -7.94 -28.13 -43.84
N GLU A 33 -9.13 -28.00 -43.25
CA GLU A 33 -9.39 -28.38 -41.85
C GLU A 33 -9.08 -29.87 -41.63
N GLY A 34 -8.13 -30.16 -40.74
CA GLY A 34 -7.65 -31.52 -40.45
C GLY A 34 -6.33 -31.93 -41.11
N SER A 35 -5.73 -31.09 -41.97
CA SER A 35 -4.40 -31.37 -42.54
C SER A 35 -3.26 -30.96 -41.61
N ASP A 36 -2.12 -31.63 -41.74
CA ASP A 36 -0.94 -31.39 -40.91
C ASP A 36 -0.36 -29.98 -41.14
N ARG A 37 -0.11 -29.27 -40.04
CA ARG A 37 0.50 -27.94 -40.07
C ARG A 37 1.93 -28.02 -40.62
N LYS A 38 2.25 -27.15 -41.57
CA LYS A 38 3.61 -26.98 -42.09
C LYS A 38 4.51 -26.40 -40.99
N ARG A 39 5.61 -27.09 -40.73
CA ARG A 39 6.69 -26.65 -39.82
C ARG A 39 7.73 -25.84 -40.59
N VAL A 40 8.63 -25.19 -39.87
CA VAL A 40 9.82 -24.53 -40.45
C VAL A 40 10.70 -25.61 -41.09
N SER A 41 10.53 -25.85 -42.38
CA SER A 41 11.42 -26.69 -43.19
C SER A 41 12.29 -25.80 -44.08
N ASP A 42 13.45 -26.32 -44.49
CA ASP A 42 14.43 -25.55 -45.28
C ASP A 42 13.84 -25.06 -46.61
N ASN A 43 13.04 -25.90 -47.28
CA ASN A 43 12.39 -25.55 -48.56
C ASN A 43 11.35 -24.43 -48.40
N LEU A 44 10.64 -24.38 -47.28
CA LEU A 44 9.64 -23.33 -47.05
C LEU A 44 10.30 -22.01 -46.64
N THR A 45 11.44 -22.12 -45.94
CA THR A 45 12.22 -20.97 -45.47
C THR A 45 12.94 -20.29 -46.63
N SER A 46 13.45 -21.04 -47.62
CA SER A 46 14.10 -20.48 -48.82
C SER A 46 13.14 -19.66 -49.67
N GLU A 47 11.92 -20.15 -49.91
CA GLU A 47 10.88 -19.41 -50.64
C GLU A 47 10.49 -18.09 -49.94
N ILE A 48 10.34 -18.13 -48.61
CA ILE A 48 10.01 -16.92 -47.83
C ILE A 48 11.20 -15.96 -47.85
N ALA A 49 12.42 -16.47 -47.84
CA ALA A 49 13.64 -15.66 -47.90
C ALA A 49 13.80 -14.96 -49.26
N GLU A 50 13.44 -15.61 -50.36
CA GLU A 50 13.39 -14.97 -51.68
C GLU A 50 12.38 -13.84 -51.73
N LYS A 51 11.15 -14.07 -51.26
CA LYS A 51 10.14 -13.01 -51.13
C LYS A 51 10.63 -11.86 -50.27
N TRP A 52 11.28 -12.15 -49.14
CA TRP A 52 11.84 -11.13 -48.26
C TRP A 52 12.96 -10.32 -48.91
N ARG A 53 13.85 -10.96 -49.66
CA ARG A 53 14.93 -10.27 -50.38
C ARG A 53 14.40 -9.39 -51.52
N GLY A 54 13.30 -9.78 -52.15
CA GLY A 54 12.65 -9.01 -53.20
C GLY A 54 11.92 -7.74 -52.71
N MET A 55 11.60 -7.64 -51.43
CA MET A 55 10.94 -6.46 -50.86
C MET A 55 11.93 -5.33 -50.55
N SER A 56 11.48 -4.10 -50.80
CA SER A 56 12.17 -2.89 -50.34
C SER A 56 12.15 -2.78 -48.82
N GLU A 57 13.00 -1.93 -48.23
CA GLU A 57 12.99 -1.74 -46.77
C GLU A 57 11.71 -1.09 -46.25
N GLU A 58 11.04 -0.25 -47.04
CA GLU A 58 9.75 0.33 -46.69
C GLU A 58 8.64 -0.72 -46.65
N GLU A 59 8.61 -1.62 -47.63
CA GLU A 59 7.66 -2.75 -47.68
C GLU A 59 7.90 -3.73 -46.53
N LYS A 60 9.17 -4.05 -46.22
CA LYS A 60 9.53 -4.88 -45.06
C LYS A 60 9.08 -4.26 -43.75
N ASN A 61 9.21 -2.94 -43.61
CA ASN A 61 8.75 -2.22 -42.42
C ASN A 61 7.24 -2.31 -42.29
N LEU A 62 6.50 -1.97 -43.35
CA LEU A 62 5.05 -2.00 -43.37
C LEU A 62 4.50 -3.40 -43.07
N ALA A 63 5.06 -4.43 -43.72
CA ALA A 63 4.62 -5.82 -43.56
C ALA A 63 4.85 -6.39 -42.16
N THR A 64 5.89 -5.92 -41.46
CA THR A 64 6.30 -6.47 -40.15
C THR A 64 5.94 -5.58 -38.97
N GLN A 65 5.50 -4.33 -39.18
CA GLN A 65 5.28 -3.34 -38.12
C GLN A 65 4.34 -3.87 -37.03
N ASP A 66 3.16 -4.36 -37.42
CA ASP A 66 2.15 -4.84 -36.47
C ASP A 66 2.63 -6.09 -35.71
N LYS A 67 3.28 -7.03 -36.42
CA LYS A 67 3.79 -8.24 -35.77
C LYS A 67 4.95 -7.96 -34.83
N VAL A 68 5.83 -7.04 -35.19
CA VAL A 68 6.92 -6.60 -34.32
C VAL A 68 6.36 -5.97 -33.06
N LYS A 69 5.33 -5.12 -33.17
CA LYS A 69 4.63 -4.54 -32.03
C LYS A 69 3.99 -5.63 -31.15
N GLU A 70 3.23 -6.55 -31.73
CA GLU A 70 2.63 -7.69 -31.02
C GLU A 70 3.69 -8.53 -30.29
N LEU A 71 4.84 -8.78 -30.91
CA LEU A 71 5.94 -9.53 -30.29
C LEU A 71 6.58 -8.77 -29.12
N TYR A 72 6.65 -7.44 -29.18
CA TYR A 72 7.08 -6.64 -28.02
C TYR A 72 6.06 -6.68 -26.90
N GLU A 73 4.76 -6.57 -27.20
CA GLU A 73 3.68 -6.69 -26.23
C GLU A 73 3.66 -8.08 -25.58
N GLN A 74 3.84 -9.15 -26.36
CA GLN A 74 3.97 -10.51 -25.82
C GLN A 74 5.19 -10.67 -24.92
N ARG A 75 6.33 -10.06 -25.28
CA ARG A 75 7.52 -10.07 -24.42
C ARG A 75 7.29 -9.30 -23.13
N ALA A 76 6.62 -8.14 -23.20
CA ALA A 76 6.25 -7.37 -22.03
C ALA A 76 5.28 -8.15 -21.13
N ASN A 77 4.27 -8.80 -21.71
CA ASN A 77 3.32 -9.64 -20.98
C ASN A 77 3.99 -10.88 -20.36
N ARG A 78 5.00 -11.46 -20.99
CA ARG A 78 5.78 -12.54 -20.37
C ARG A 78 6.68 -12.05 -19.24
N ALA A 79 7.18 -10.82 -19.32
CA ALA A 79 8.08 -10.25 -18.32
C ALA A 79 7.35 -9.66 -17.11
N TYR A 80 6.18 -9.07 -17.32
CA TYR A 80 5.45 -8.29 -16.31
C TYR A 80 3.99 -8.71 -16.14
N GLY A 81 3.47 -9.57 -17.01
CA GLY A 81 2.10 -10.05 -16.92
C GLY A 81 1.94 -10.98 -15.73
N ARG A 82 0.83 -10.83 -15.01
CA ARG A 82 0.49 -11.73 -13.92
C ARG A 82 0.25 -13.13 -14.48
N HIS A 83 0.97 -14.11 -13.96
CA HIS A 83 0.69 -15.51 -14.29
C HIS A 83 -0.72 -15.87 -13.82
N ASN A 84 -1.50 -16.44 -14.73
CA ASN A 84 -2.86 -16.91 -14.53
C ASN A 84 -2.91 -18.40 -14.14
N VAL A 85 -1.76 -19.07 -14.13
CA VAL A 85 -1.60 -20.46 -13.69
C VAL A 85 -0.74 -20.48 -12.42
N PRO A 86 -1.30 -20.86 -11.25
CA PRO A 86 -0.58 -20.82 -9.97
C PRO A 86 0.76 -21.56 -9.97
N THR A 87 0.85 -22.69 -10.69
CA THR A 87 2.11 -23.45 -10.83
C THR A 87 3.19 -22.67 -11.60
N ARG A 88 2.79 -21.91 -12.63
CA ARG A 88 3.74 -21.07 -13.39
C ARG A 88 4.20 -19.89 -12.57
N GLU A 89 3.28 -19.25 -11.85
CA GLU A 89 3.59 -18.18 -10.90
C GLU A 89 4.60 -18.66 -9.84
N PHE A 90 4.38 -19.84 -9.26
CA PHE A 90 5.27 -20.44 -8.27
C PHE A 90 6.67 -20.72 -8.84
N ASN A 91 6.76 -21.36 -10.00
CA ASN A 91 8.05 -21.68 -10.61
C ASN A 91 8.82 -20.44 -11.05
N ASP A 92 8.13 -19.43 -11.59
CA ASP A 92 8.73 -18.17 -12.01
C ASP A 92 9.25 -17.37 -10.82
N MET A 93 8.44 -17.27 -9.76
CA MET A 93 8.85 -16.65 -8.50
C MET A 93 10.07 -17.38 -7.92
N ARG A 94 10.04 -18.71 -7.81
CA ARG A 94 11.15 -19.50 -7.27
C ARG A 94 12.45 -19.25 -8.04
N ALA A 95 12.41 -19.39 -9.37
CA ALA A 95 13.58 -19.18 -10.21
C ALA A 95 14.09 -17.74 -10.17
N SER A 96 13.21 -16.76 -9.98
CA SER A 96 13.59 -15.35 -9.86
C SER A 96 14.19 -15.03 -8.49
N VAL A 97 13.61 -15.54 -7.41
CA VAL A 97 14.15 -15.37 -6.05
C VAL A 97 15.50 -16.09 -5.90
N ASP A 98 15.64 -17.30 -6.43
CA ASP A 98 16.92 -18.02 -6.43
C ASP A 98 18.04 -17.20 -7.11
N ARG A 99 17.72 -16.53 -8.23
CA ARG A 99 18.65 -15.63 -8.93
C ARG A 99 19.00 -14.41 -8.09
N VAL A 100 18.01 -13.78 -7.46
CA VAL A 100 18.24 -12.62 -6.57
C VAL A 100 19.13 -13.02 -5.39
N GLU A 101 18.86 -14.15 -4.72
CA GLU A 101 19.69 -14.65 -3.63
C GLU A 101 21.14 -14.91 -4.05
N ALA A 102 21.36 -15.45 -5.25
CA ALA A 102 22.71 -15.65 -5.78
C ALA A 102 23.45 -14.31 -5.95
N GLU A 103 22.79 -13.28 -6.49
CA GLU A 103 23.35 -11.94 -6.65
C GLU A 103 23.60 -11.26 -5.29
N LEU A 104 22.68 -11.37 -4.33
CA LEU A 104 22.85 -10.82 -2.99
C LEU A 104 24.00 -11.49 -2.25
N ARG A 105 24.17 -12.81 -2.41
CA ARG A 105 25.32 -13.55 -1.87
C ARG A 105 26.64 -13.08 -2.50
N ALA A 106 26.66 -12.87 -3.82
CA ALA A 106 27.84 -12.33 -4.50
C ALA A 106 28.16 -10.90 -4.06
N LEU A 107 27.13 -10.07 -3.83
CA LEU A 107 27.28 -8.72 -3.31
C LEU A 107 27.88 -8.73 -1.91
N HIS A 108 27.33 -9.52 -0.99
CA HIS A 108 27.86 -9.72 0.35
C HIS A 108 29.35 -10.12 0.30
N SER A 109 29.72 -11.12 -0.50
CA SER A 109 31.11 -11.55 -0.64
C SER A 109 32.06 -10.45 -1.14
N ARG A 110 31.57 -9.54 -1.98
CA ARG A 110 32.39 -8.46 -2.58
C ARG A 110 32.50 -7.23 -1.71
N THR A 111 31.46 -6.88 -0.97
CA THR A 111 31.37 -5.58 -0.26
C THR A 111 31.15 -5.70 1.23
N ARG A 112 30.95 -6.92 1.74
CA ARG A 112 30.52 -7.19 3.13
C ARG A 112 29.20 -6.50 3.49
N ALA A 113 28.34 -6.26 2.50
CA ALA A 113 26.99 -5.78 2.76
C ALA A 113 26.20 -6.85 3.52
N GLU A 114 25.59 -6.48 4.63
CA GLU A 114 24.68 -7.33 5.39
C GLU A 114 23.24 -7.14 4.90
N ILE A 115 22.56 -8.25 4.59
CA ILE A 115 21.32 -8.25 3.83
C ILE A 115 20.32 -9.21 4.48
N LEU A 116 19.10 -8.72 4.68
CA LEU A 116 17.91 -9.51 4.98
C LEU A 116 16.94 -9.40 3.79
N LEU A 117 16.56 -10.55 3.22
CA LEU A 117 15.52 -10.65 2.20
C LEU A 117 14.35 -11.45 2.78
N VAL A 118 13.14 -10.90 2.68
CA VAL A 118 11.89 -11.56 3.06
C VAL A 118 10.94 -11.48 1.88
N VAL A 119 10.47 -12.63 1.40
CA VAL A 119 9.53 -12.75 0.28
C VAL A 119 8.34 -13.57 0.75
N THR A 120 7.15 -12.97 0.71
CA THR A 120 5.89 -13.60 1.14
C THR A 120 4.90 -13.64 -0.02
N ARG A 121 3.90 -14.52 0.05
CA ARG A 121 2.82 -14.48 -0.95
C ARG A 121 1.88 -13.32 -0.70
N GLY A 122 1.30 -12.79 -1.77
CA GLY A 122 0.29 -11.72 -1.71
C GLY A 122 -1.15 -12.23 -1.63
N THR A 123 -1.39 -13.52 -1.91
CA THR A 123 -2.72 -14.12 -1.93
C THR A 123 -2.71 -15.51 -1.31
N GLN A 124 -3.82 -15.89 -0.66
CA GLN A 124 -3.95 -17.20 -0.01
C GLN A 124 -3.92 -18.38 -1.01
N SER A 125 -4.29 -18.14 -2.26
CA SER A 125 -4.29 -19.13 -3.34
C SER A 125 -2.90 -19.47 -3.89
N ALA A 126 -1.87 -18.70 -3.51
CA ALA A 126 -0.50 -18.97 -3.94
C ALA A 126 0.11 -20.13 -3.13
N TYR A 127 0.80 -21.03 -3.83
CA TYR A 127 1.43 -22.22 -3.24
C TYR A 127 2.74 -21.97 -2.49
N MET A 128 3.25 -20.74 -2.52
CA MET A 128 4.55 -20.40 -1.94
C MET A 128 4.47 -20.25 -0.41
N GLN A 129 5.50 -20.74 0.29
CA GLN A 129 5.73 -20.46 1.71
C GLN A 129 6.72 -19.30 1.86
N PRO A 130 6.57 -18.43 2.89
CA PRO A 130 7.49 -17.33 3.15
C PRO A 130 8.94 -17.75 3.01
N ARG A 131 9.66 -17.07 2.14
CA ARG A 131 11.08 -17.33 1.90
C ARG A 131 11.90 -16.22 2.53
N THR A 132 12.91 -16.62 3.29
CA THR A 132 13.82 -15.70 3.96
C THR A 132 15.25 -16.05 3.63
N PHE A 133 16.08 -15.02 3.48
CA PHE A 133 17.51 -15.14 3.23
C PHE A 133 18.24 -14.08 4.05
N VAL A 134 19.26 -14.52 4.78
CA VAL A 134 20.17 -13.66 5.54
C VAL A 134 21.60 -13.95 5.09
N THR A 135 22.44 -12.91 5.09
CA THR A 135 23.85 -13.04 4.70
C THR A 135 24.73 -13.56 5.82
N SER A 136 24.39 -13.28 7.08
CA SER A 136 25.15 -13.69 8.25
C SER A 136 24.26 -13.86 9.48
N ASP A 137 24.74 -14.63 10.45
CA ASP A 137 24.08 -14.85 11.73
C ASP A 137 23.90 -13.53 12.51
N THR A 138 24.77 -12.53 12.29
CA THR A 138 24.64 -11.22 12.96
C THR A 138 23.38 -10.46 12.57
N VAL A 139 22.91 -10.64 11.33
CA VAL A 139 21.64 -10.07 10.85
C VAL A 139 20.47 -10.76 11.55
N GLU A 140 20.57 -12.06 11.74
CA GLU A 140 19.55 -12.84 12.45
C GLU A 140 19.52 -12.51 13.95
N ASP A 141 20.68 -12.37 14.59
CA ASP A 141 20.80 -11.91 15.97
C ASP A 141 20.23 -10.50 16.17
N PHE A 142 20.48 -9.58 15.23
CA PHE A 142 19.88 -8.24 15.25
C PHE A 142 18.35 -8.31 15.18
N LEU A 143 17.82 -9.13 14.27
CA LEU A 143 16.38 -9.29 14.11
C LEU A 143 15.74 -9.92 15.35
N LEU A 144 16.38 -10.96 15.91
CA LEU A 144 15.93 -11.62 17.13
C LEU A 144 15.98 -10.68 18.33
N SER A 145 17.04 -9.88 18.45
CA SER A 145 17.19 -8.90 19.53
C SER A 145 16.10 -7.82 19.48
N SER A 146 15.85 -7.27 18.29
CA SER A 146 14.94 -6.13 18.07
C SER A 146 13.46 -6.52 18.03
N THR A 147 13.12 -7.67 17.43
CA THR A 147 11.74 -8.09 17.22
C THR A 147 11.32 -9.29 18.06
N LYS A 148 12.27 -9.97 18.72
CA LYS A 148 12.04 -11.24 19.43
C LYS A 148 11.53 -12.36 18.51
N CYS A 149 11.88 -12.30 17.22
CA CYS A 149 11.46 -13.25 16.19
C CYS A 149 12.65 -13.66 15.32
N THR A 150 12.64 -14.91 14.85
CA THR A 150 13.56 -15.35 13.78
C THR A 150 13.19 -14.69 12.44
N ALA A 151 14.09 -14.78 11.45
CA ALA A 151 13.79 -14.28 10.11
C ALA A 151 12.53 -14.94 9.53
N LEU A 152 12.40 -16.25 9.67
CA LEU A 152 11.24 -17.01 9.21
C LEU A 152 9.96 -16.59 9.94
N ASP A 153 9.98 -16.47 11.26
CA ASP A 153 8.81 -16.03 12.03
C ASP A 153 8.37 -14.62 11.62
N TYR A 154 9.34 -13.74 11.39
CA TYR A 154 9.08 -12.40 10.89
C TYR A 154 8.42 -12.44 9.50
N GLY A 155 8.93 -13.30 8.60
CA GLY A 155 8.33 -13.55 7.29
C GLY A 155 6.89 -14.08 7.37
N ILE A 156 6.62 -15.03 8.27
CA ILE A 156 5.27 -15.55 8.51
C ILE A 156 4.34 -14.45 9.03
N LYS A 157 4.78 -13.65 10.02
CA LYS A 157 3.99 -12.53 10.55
C LYS A 157 3.68 -11.49 9.48
N MET A 158 4.66 -11.15 8.65
CA MET A 158 4.49 -10.27 7.50
C MET A 158 3.47 -10.84 6.51
N GLU A 159 3.55 -12.14 6.21
CA GLU A 159 2.59 -12.82 5.34
C GLU A 159 1.17 -12.77 5.91
N CYS A 160 1.00 -13.11 7.19
CA CYS A 160 -0.30 -13.04 7.86
C CYS A 160 -0.88 -11.62 7.83
N PHE A 161 -0.05 -10.59 7.99
CA PHE A 161 -0.48 -9.19 7.90
C PHE A 161 -0.96 -8.83 6.48
N ILE A 162 -0.21 -9.26 5.46
CA ILE A 162 -0.53 -8.99 4.04
C ILE A 162 -1.81 -9.72 3.62
N ILE A 163 -1.90 -11.02 3.89
CA ILE A 163 -3.07 -11.85 3.53
C ILE A 163 -4.29 -11.44 4.37
N GLY A 164 -4.09 -11.12 5.65
CA GLY A 164 -5.14 -10.72 6.58
C GLY A 164 -5.79 -9.36 6.26
N GLY A 165 -5.40 -8.69 5.18
CA GLY A 165 -6.03 -7.44 4.76
C GLY A 165 -5.70 -6.24 5.66
N ALA A 166 -4.62 -6.34 6.45
CA ALA A 166 -4.15 -5.25 7.29
C ALA A 166 -3.48 -4.10 6.49
N SER A 167 -3.54 -4.15 5.15
CA SER A 167 -3.41 -2.97 4.28
C SER A 167 -4.35 -1.82 4.71
N ASN A 168 -5.45 -2.14 5.40
CA ASN A 168 -6.36 -1.19 6.03
C ASN A 168 -5.98 -0.75 7.45
N ALA A 169 -4.87 -1.21 8.04
CA ALA A 169 -4.48 -0.81 9.39
C ALA A 169 -4.12 0.69 9.45
N ARG A 170 -3.46 1.20 8.41
CA ARG A 170 -3.18 2.64 8.26
C ARG A 170 -4.48 3.45 8.09
N SER A 171 -5.41 2.99 7.25
CA SER A 171 -6.70 3.67 7.07
C SER A 171 -7.56 3.62 8.33
N SER A 172 -7.59 2.50 9.06
CA SER A 172 -8.28 2.38 10.35
C SER A 172 -7.68 3.28 11.44
N ALA A 173 -6.35 3.40 11.52
CA ALA A 173 -5.70 4.31 12.46
C ALA A 173 -5.99 5.79 12.13
N MET A 174 -5.92 6.17 10.85
CA MET A 174 -6.33 7.50 10.39
C MET A 174 -7.80 7.78 10.68
N ASN A 175 -8.69 6.80 10.46
CA ASN A 175 -10.11 6.90 10.77
C ASN A 175 -10.38 7.02 12.28
N ALA A 176 -9.58 6.35 13.13
CA ALA A 176 -9.69 6.49 14.58
C ALA A 176 -9.32 7.92 15.03
N ARG A 177 -8.21 8.46 14.52
CA ARG A 177 -7.79 9.84 14.81
C ARG A 177 -8.81 10.87 14.31
N ALA A 178 -9.34 10.68 13.09
CA ALA A 178 -10.38 11.55 12.53
C ALA A 178 -11.68 11.53 13.37
N ARG A 179 -12.09 10.35 13.83
CA ARG A 179 -13.26 10.20 14.73
C ARG A 179 -13.04 10.88 16.08
N LEU A 180 -11.83 10.78 16.65
CA LEU A 180 -11.50 11.47 17.90
C LEU A 180 -11.54 12.99 17.73
N LEU A 181 -10.98 13.53 16.65
CA LEU A 181 -11.02 14.96 16.35
C LEU A 181 -12.46 15.47 16.18
N LYS A 182 -13.31 14.69 15.49
CA LYS A 182 -14.73 15.02 15.33
C LYS A 182 -15.45 15.07 16.68
N LEU A 183 -15.18 14.11 17.56
CA LEU A 183 -15.77 14.06 18.89
C LEU A 183 -15.33 15.25 19.75
N LYS A 184 -14.05 15.64 19.68
CA LYS A 184 -13.55 16.85 20.36
C LYS A 184 -14.29 18.12 19.91
N ALA A 185 -14.49 18.25 18.60
CA ALA A 185 -15.20 19.39 18.03
C ALA A 185 -16.68 19.41 18.45
N GLU A 186 -17.35 18.25 18.46
CA GLU A 186 -18.74 18.13 18.93
C GLU A 186 -18.89 18.54 20.40
N VAL A 187 -18.01 18.03 21.28
CA VAL A 187 -18.03 18.38 22.70
C VAL A 187 -17.75 19.86 22.93
N ALA A 188 -16.74 20.43 22.25
CA ALA A 188 -16.42 21.84 22.38
C ALA A 188 -17.60 22.73 21.94
N SER A 189 -18.20 22.43 20.79
CA SER A 189 -19.37 23.15 20.28
C SER A 189 -20.57 23.06 21.23
N LEU A 190 -20.80 21.90 21.86
CA LEU A 190 -21.89 21.73 22.81
C LEU A 190 -21.66 22.56 24.08
N ILE A 191 -20.43 22.58 24.59
CA ILE A 191 -20.07 23.39 25.77
C ILE A 191 -20.22 24.88 25.46
N ASP A 192 -19.71 25.35 24.32
CA ASP A 192 -19.86 26.75 23.91
C ASP A 192 -21.33 27.13 23.75
N GLN A 193 -22.15 26.25 23.15
CA GLN A 193 -23.60 26.47 23.04
C GLN A 193 -24.25 26.59 24.41
N LYS A 194 -23.96 25.66 25.34
CA LYS A 194 -24.52 25.68 26.70
C LYS A 194 -24.07 26.91 27.49
N LEU A 195 -22.86 27.40 27.24
CA LEU A 195 -22.34 28.62 27.84
C LEU A 195 -23.11 29.85 27.36
N GLN A 196 -23.39 29.95 26.05
CA GLN A 196 -24.23 31.01 25.51
C GLN A 196 -25.66 30.95 26.07
N GLU A 197 -26.24 29.76 26.13
CA GLU A 197 -27.60 29.56 26.66
C GLU A 197 -27.71 29.98 28.14
N ALA A 198 -26.65 29.79 28.92
CA ALA A 198 -26.64 30.16 30.33
C ALA A 198 -26.39 31.66 30.56
N SER A 199 -25.66 32.34 29.67
CA SER A 199 -25.28 33.74 29.87
C SER A 199 -26.47 34.69 29.76
N ARG A 200 -26.78 35.38 30.86
CA ARG A 200 -27.83 36.44 30.89
C ARG A 200 -27.29 37.84 30.63
N ARG A 201 -25.99 38.07 30.83
CA ARG A 201 -25.37 39.41 30.91
C ARG A 201 -24.61 39.81 29.64
N GLY A 202 -24.55 38.95 28.62
CA GLY A 202 -23.94 39.25 27.32
C GLY A 202 -23.47 38.01 26.56
N ALA A 203 -23.14 38.16 25.28
CA ALA A 203 -22.59 37.06 24.47
C ALA A 203 -21.11 36.82 24.84
N ILE A 204 -20.76 35.58 25.21
CA ILE A 204 -19.39 35.22 25.60
C ILE A 204 -18.63 34.80 24.34
N PRO A 205 -17.52 35.45 23.94
CA PRO A 205 -16.89 35.16 22.64
C PRO A 205 -16.36 33.73 22.48
N GLN A 206 -15.82 33.13 23.55
CA GLN A 206 -15.27 31.76 23.54
C GLN A 206 -15.10 31.24 24.97
N MET A 207 -15.33 29.93 25.18
CA MET A 207 -15.01 29.27 26.44
C MET A 207 -13.50 29.29 26.76
N LYS A 208 -13.13 29.81 27.93
CA LYS A 208 -11.75 29.84 28.43
C LYS A 208 -11.61 28.87 29.61
N TYR A 209 -10.90 27.76 29.40
CA TYR A 209 -10.73 26.73 30.44
C TYR A 209 -9.67 27.09 31.48
N VAL A 210 -8.54 27.68 31.07
CA VAL A 210 -7.42 28.03 31.97
C VAL A 210 -7.75 29.24 32.85
N ASN A 211 -8.38 30.26 32.27
CA ASN A 211 -8.74 31.50 32.96
C ASN A 211 -10.26 31.64 33.09
N PHE A 212 -10.93 30.56 33.49
CA PHE A 212 -12.39 30.54 33.61
C PHE A 212 -12.92 31.55 34.63
N HIS A 213 -12.14 31.87 35.67
CA HIS A 213 -12.47 32.91 36.66
C HIS A 213 -12.83 34.26 36.04
N ARG A 214 -12.23 34.64 34.90
CA ARG A 214 -12.57 35.91 34.21
C ARG A 214 -13.98 35.87 33.61
N ILE A 215 -14.42 34.70 33.15
CA ILE A 215 -15.79 34.53 32.67
C ILE A 215 -16.76 34.63 33.84
N THR A 216 -16.38 34.11 35.01
CA THR A 216 -17.17 34.26 36.23
C THR A 216 -17.21 35.73 36.70
N GLU A 217 -16.09 36.45 36.67
CA GLU A 217 -16.01 37.86 37.04
C GLU A 217 -16.83 38.76 36.10
N ASP A 218 -16.68 38.59 34.78
CA ASP A 218 -17.29 39.45 33.78
C ASP A 218 -18.80 39.15 33.57
N PHE A 219 -19.22 37.88 33.71
CA PHE A 219 -20.57 37.43 33.32
C PHE A 219 -21.34 36.71 34.45
N GLY A 220 -20.71 36.45 35.60
CA GLY A 220 -21.33 35.76 36.72
C GLY A 220 -21.67 34.29 36.44
N VAL A 221 -20.91 33.60 35.58
CA VAL A 221 -21.20 32.19 35.21
C VAL A 221 -20.28 31.22 35.94
N VAL A 222 -20.86 30.20 36.58
CA VAL A 222 -20.15 29.11 37.28
C VAL A 222 -20.49 27.77 36.61
N THR A 223 -19.51 26.85 36.56
CA THR A 223 -19.72 25.49 36.07
C THR A 223 -20.04 24.56 37.24
N GLU A 224 -21.15 23.83 37.16
CA GLU A 224 -21.56 22.82 38.14
C GLU A 224 -21.51 21.41 37.52
N GLY A 225 -21.15 20.41 38.33
CA GLY A 225 -21.26 18.99 37.95
C GLY A 225 -20.30 18.51 36.87
N TRP A 226 -19.10 19.11 36.78
CA TRP A 226 -18.08 18.68 35.84
C TRP A 226 -17.62 17.23 36.14
N PRO A 227 -17.68 16.31 35.16
CA PRO A 227 -17.53 14.87 35.41
C PRO A 227 -16.07 14.38 35.47
N LEU A 228 -15.10 15.20 35.07
CA LEU A 228 -13.68 14.82 35.03
C LEU A 228 -12.91 15.37 36.24
N THR A 229 -11.83 14.70 36.61
CA THR A 229 -10.97 15.13 37.73
C THR A 229 -10.26 16.46 37.48
N LYS A 230 -10.03 16.81 36.21
CA LYS A 230 -9.42 18.07 35.80
C LYS A 230 -10.38 18.86 34.91
N PHE A 231 -10.54 20.14 35.23
CA PHE A 231 -11.23 21.07 34.35
C PHE A 231 -10.28 21.49 33.22
N CYS A 232 -10.54 21.00 32.01
CA CYS A 232 -9.64 21.16 30.86
C CYS A 232 -10.42 21.24 29.56
N SER A 233 -9.74 21.70 28.50
CA SER A 233 -10.37 21.79 27.19
C SER A 233 -10.59 20.38 26.61
N PRO A 234 -11.69 20.15 25.85
CA PRO A 234 -11.86 18.91 25.11
C PRO A 234 -10.71 18.63 24.12
N GLY A 235 -10.00 19.69 23.69
CA GLY A 235 -8.81 19.62 22.86
C GLY A 235 -7.65 18.85 23.50
N ASP A 236 -7.51 18.96 24.83
CA ASP A 236 -6.40 18.36 25.58
C ASP A 236 -6.64 16.90 25.96
N LEU A 237 -7.89 16.42 25.85
CA LEU A 237 -8.25 15.03 26.18
C LEU A 237 -7.75 14.07 25.11
N SER A 238 -6.94 13.07 25.49
CA SER A 238 -6.46 12.03 24.57
C SER A 238 -7.35 10.80 24.53
N SER A 239 -8.21 10.61 25.54
CA SER A 239 -9.07 9.43 25.66
C SER A 239 -10.46 9.66 25.06
N ARG A 240 -10.91 8.70 24.24
CA ARG A 240 -12.28 8.70 23.71
C ARG A 240 -13.32 8.58 24.83
N THR A 241 -13.07 7.72 25.81
CA THR A 241 -14.00 7.45 26.90
C THR A 241 -14.25 8.71 27.73
N GLU A 242 -13.21 9.50 27.99
CA GLU A 242 -13.35 10.77 28.72
C GLU A 242 -14.20 11.79 27.94
N LEU A 243 -14.03 11.85 26.61
CA LEU A 243 -14.85 12.70 25.74
C LEU A 243 -16.31 12.24 25.68
N ASP A 244 -16.57 10.93 25.62
CA ASP A 244 -17.93 10.37 25.62
C ASP A 244 -18.63 10.62 26.97
N ILE A 245 -17.91 10.48 28.10
CA ILE A 245 -18.43 10.85 29.44
C ILE A 245 -18.77 12.33 29.50
N LEU A 246 -17.86 13.19 29.03
CA LEU A 246 -18.07 14.63 29.03
C LEU A 246 -19.28 15.02 28.15
N LEU A 247 -19.38 14.47 26.94
CA LEU A 247 -20.51 14.69 26.04
C LEU A 247 -21.84 14.30 26.70
N ASN A 248 -21.89 13.13 27.34
CA ASN A 248 -23.09 12.64 28.00
C ASN A 248 -23.46 13.48 29.23
N ALA A 249 -22.49 13.94 30.02
CA ALA A 249 -22.75 14.80 31.16
C ALA A 249 -23.41 16.13 30.75
N TRP A 250 -22.98 16.73 29.65
CA TRP A 250 -23.59 17.95 29.11
C TRP A 250 -24.96 17.71 28.45
N LYS A 251 -25.16 16.55 27.79
CA LYS A 251 -26.46 16.19 27.20
C LYS A 251 -27.53 15.85 28.25
N THR A 252 -27.12 15.19 29.33
CA THR A 252 -28.01 14.79 30.45
C THR A 252 -28.24 15.90 31.47
N GLY A 253 -27.49 17.00 31.38
CA GLY A 253 -27.57 18.13 32.30
C GLY A 253 -26.89 17.90 33.64
N VAL A 254 -26.11 16.82 33.79
CA VAL A 254 -25.24 16.59 34.96
C VAL A 254 -24.20 17.70 35.05
N ALA A 255 -23.56 18.03 33.92
CA ALA A 255 -22.73 19.21 33.79
C ALA A 255 -23.57 20.37 33.24
N ARG A 256 -23.57 21.51 33.92
CA ARG A 256 -24.33 22.69 33.52
C ARG A 256 -23.63 23.98 33.91
N PHE A 257 -23.93 25.04 33.18
CA PHE A 257 -23.57 26.40 33.57
C PHE A 257 -24.72 27.02 34.35
N ARG A 258 -24.40 27.65 35.49
CA ARG A 258 -25.34 28.41 36.31
C ARG A 258 -24.89 29.87 36.33
N CYS A 259 -25.81 30.79 36.05
CA CYS A 259 -25.62 32.20 36.34
C CYS A 259 -25.86 32.47 37.82
N LEU A 260 -24.94 33.20 38.43
CA LEU A 260 -25.07 33.79 39.76
C LEU A 260 -26.11 34.92 39.72
N ASN A 261 -26.90 35.01 40.79
CA ASN A 261 -27.77 36.16 41.02
C ASN A 261 -26.93 37.39 41.39
N ASP A 262 -27.52 38.59 41.33
CA ASP A 262 -26.81 39.85 41.61
C ASP A 262 -26.13 39.84 42.99
N ASP A 263 -26.84 39.39 44.03
CA ASP A 263 -26.31 39.29 45.40
C ASP A 263 -25.16 38.27 45.53
N GLU A 264 -25.23 37.15 44.79
CA GLU A 264 -24.20 36.11 44.80
C GLU A 264 -22.95 36.53 44.02
N TRP A 265 -23.12 37.44 43.05
CA TRP A 265 -22.04 37.95 42.21
C TRP A 265 -21.29 39.10 42.89
N GLU A 266 -21.98 39.99 43.60
CA GLU A 266 -21.32 41.03 44.42
C GLU A 266 -20.50 40.45 45.58
N ALA A 267 -20.87 39.27 46.07
CA ALA A 267 -20.17 38.56 47.14
C ALA A 267 -19.00 37.68 46.65
N TRP A 268 -18.85 37.49 45.34
CA TRP A 268 -17.86 36.60 44.72
C TRP A 268 -16.52 37.31 44.48
#